data_AF-A0A0M6XS13-F1
#
_entry.id   AF-A0A0M6XS13-F1
#
_cell.length_a   1.000
_cell.length_b   1.000
_cell.length_c   1.000
_cell.angle_alpha   90.00
_cell.angle_beta   90.00
_cell.angle_gamma   90.00
#
_symmetry.space_group_name_H-M   'P 1'
#
loop_
_entity.id
_entity.type
_entity.pdbx_description
1 polymer ?
#
loop_
_entity_poly.entity_id
_entity_poly.type
_entity_poly.pdbx_seq_one_letter_code
_entity_poly.pdbx_strand_id
1 'polypeptide(L)' 'MEDNEHLMIDEYLTTNEVARKLKRSPRTIRDYIADGCLTPRGRIYLDGTKVGKSWLIHPEWLELFEHRIRPVRRADLDLE' A
#
# COMPACT_ATOMS: atom_id res chain seq x y z
N MET A 1 21.72 -16.18 18.55
CA MET A 1 21.07 -15.29 17.57
C MET A 1 19.62 -15.66 17.65
N GLU A 2 18.88 -14.94 18.48
CA GLU A 2 17.46 -15.21 18.68
C GLU A 2 16.77 -14.49 17.54
N ASP A 3 16.41 -15.26 16.51
CA ASP A 3 15.48 -14.85 15.46
C ASP A 3 14.16 -14.48 16.14
N ASN A 4 14.10 -13.23 16.62
CA ASN A 4 12.89 -12.61 17.10
C ASN A 4 12.08 -12.24 15.85
N GLU A 5 11.51 -13.28 15.24
CA GLU A 5 10.36 -13.23 14.35
C GLU A 5 9.32 -12.34 15.06
N HIS A 6 9.35 -11.05 14.73
CA HIS A 6 8.29 -10.14 15.11
C HIS A 6 7.08 -10.67 14.36
N LEU A 7 6.33 -11.54 15.02
CA LEU A 7 4.92 -11.78 14.77
C LEU A 7 4.32 -10.40 14.56
N MET A 8 4.14 -10.03 13.30
CA MET A 8 3.57 -8.75 12.92
C MET A 8 2.18 -8.79 13.55
N ILE A 9 2.03 -8.07 14.65
CA ILE A 9 0.70 -7.72 15.13
C ILE A 9 0.15 -6.94 13.96
N ASP A 10 -0.76 -7.59 13.22
CA ASP A 10 -1.34 -7.10 11.99
C ASP A 10 -2.36 -6.01 12.36
N GLU A 11 -1.83 -4.93 12.94
CA GLU A 11 -2.62 -3.82 13.40
C GLU A 11 -2.95 -2.98 12.18
N TYR A 12 -4.24 -2.77 11.99
CA TYR A 12 -4.75 -1.93 10.92
C TYR A 12 -4.07 -0.56 10.95
N LEU A 13 -3.49 -0.18 9.82
CA LEU A 13 -2.80 1.09 9.65
C LEU A 13 -3.81 2.18 9.35
N THR A 14 -3.60 3.35 9.95
CA THR A 14 -4.35 4.56 9.60
C THR A 14 -3.82 5.17 8.29
N THR A 15 -4.63 6.02 7.65
CA THR A 15 -4.19 6.76 6.45
C THR A 15 -2.93 7.59 6.68
N ASN A 16 -2.68 8.06 7.91
CA ASN A 16 -1.48 8.83 8.25
C ASN A 16 -0.24 7.94 8.31
N GLU A 17 -0.36 6.72 8.79
CA GLU A 17 0.75 5.77 8.84
C GLU A 17 1.11 5.27 7.45
N VAL A 18 0.09 4.90 6.66
CA VAL A 18 0.28 4.54 5.25
C VAL A 18 0.93 5.69 4.47
N ALA A 19 0.49 6.93 4.71
CA ALA A 19 1.08 8.11 4.09
C ALA A 19 2.56 8.26 4.43
N ARG A 20 2.95 8.02 5.69
CA ARG A 20 4.36 8.03 6.11
C ARG A 20 5.16 6.91 5.43
N LYS A 21 4.62 5.69 5.37
CA LYS A 21 5.27 4.54 4.71
C LYS A 21 5.53 4.80 3.23
N LEU A 22 4.51 5.28 2.51
CA LEU A 22 4.60 5.58 1.07
C LEU A 22 5.28 6.91 0.75
N LYS A 23 5.67 7.71 1.77
CA LYS A 23 6.17 9.08 1.62
C LYS A 23 5.23 9.96 0.78
N ARG A 24 3.92 9.82 1.03
CA ARG A 24 2.85 10.57 0.35
C ARG A 24 2.01 11.35 1.36
N SER A 25 1.07 12.16 0.86
CA SER A 25 0.12 12.87 1.70
C SER A 25 -1.04 11.95 2.13
N PRO A 26 -1.62 12.14 3.33
CA PRO A 26 -2.80 11.39 3.77
C PRO A 26 -4.03 11.61 2.86
N ARG A 27 -4.06 12.74 2.14
CA ARG A 27 -5.07 13.00 1.12
C ARG A 27 -4.89 12.05 -0.06
N THR A 28 -3.66 11.90 -0.55
CA THR A 28 -3.33 10.97 -1.64
C THR A 28 -3.70 9.53 -1.28
N ILE A 29 -3.52 9.11 -0.02
CA ILE A 29 -3.94 7.77 0.42
C ILE A 29 -5.46 7.62 0.35
N ARG A 30 -6.22 8.64 0.76
CA ARG A 30 -7.68 8.65 0.59
C ARG A 30 -8.09 8.63 -0.88
N ASP A 31 -7.39 9.36 -1.73
CA ASP A 31 -7.64 9.35 -3.18
C ASP A 31 -7.33 7.96 -3.76
N TYR A 32 -6.31 7.24 -3.27
CA TYR A 32 -6.04 5.86 -3.69
C TYR A 32 -7.13 4.86 -3.27
N ILE A 33 -7.79 5.11 -2.14
CA ILE A 33 -8.90 4.29 -1.66
C ILE A 33 -10.18 4.61 -2.44
N ALA A 34 -10.49 5.90 -2.65
CA ALA A 34 -11.73 6.33 -3.28
C ALA A 34 -11.68 6.32 -4.82
N ASP A 35 -10.63 6.89 -5.38
CA ASP A 35 -10.49 7.13 -6.82
C ASP A 35 -9.51 6.16 -7.49
N GLY A 36 -8.62 5.53 -6.73
CA GLY A 36 -7.58 4.64 -7.23
C GLY A 36 -6.34 5.37 -7.76
N CYS A 37 -5.22 4.66 -7.77
CA CYS A 37 -3.95 5.11 -8.34
C CYS A 37 -3.88 4.78 -9.84
N LEU A 38 -3.61 5.78 -10.68
CA LEU A 38 -3.39 5.59 -12.12
C LEU A 38 -1.98 5.04 -12.36
N THR A 39 -1.89 3.84 -12.93
CA THR A 39 -0.63 3.22 -13.35
C THR A 39 -0.68 2.92 -14.85
N PRO A 40 0.46 2.67 -15.52
CA PRO A 40 0.47 2.24 -16.93
C PRO A 40 -0.31 0.95 -17.20
N ARG A 41 -0.50 0.10 -16.18
CA ARG A 41 -1.26 -1.15 -16.26
C ARG A 41 -2.76 -0.96 -16.02
N GLY A 42 -3.19 0.25 -15.69
CA GLY A 42 -4.56 0.58 -15.32
C GLY A 42 -4.67 1.23 -13.95
N ARG A 43 -5.91 1.36 -13.49
CA ARG A 43 -6.23 1.97 -12.19
C ARG A 43 -6.20 0.91 -11.10
N ILE A 44 -5.43 1.15 -10.04
CA ILE A 44 -5.22 0.21 -8.93
C ILE A 44 -5.72 0.87 -7.66
N TYR A 45 -6.63 0.20 -6.96
CA TYR A 45 -7.22 0.72 -5.73
C TYR A 45 -6.47 0.20 -4.51
N LEU A 46 -6.34 1.05 -3.49
CA LEU A 46 -5.90 0.64 -2.16
C LEU A 46 -7.13 0.21 -1.36
N ASP A 47 -7.18 -1.04 -0.92
CA ASP A 47 -8.26 -1.50 -0.05
C ASP A 47 -8.18 -0.84 1.32
N GLY A 48 -9.35 -0.53 1.88
CA GLY A 48 -9.47 0.11 3.18
C GLY A 48 -10.86 -0.08 3.75
N THR A 49 -10.92 -0.21 5.08
CA THR A 49 -12.16 -0.27 5.84
C THR A 49 -12.45 1.11 6.41
N LYS A 50 -13.61 1.67 6.08
CA LYS A 50 -14.05 2.96 6.62
C LYS A 50 -14.59 2.78 8.04
N VAL A 51 -13.95 3.42 9.01
CA VAL A 51 -14.36 3.40 10.43
C VAL A 51 -14.64 4.82 10.88
N GLY A 52 -15.93 5.17 10.93
CA GLY A 52 -16.39 6.52 11.22
C GLY A 52 -15.90 7.55 10.19
N LYS A 53 -15.01 8.45 10.62
CA LYS A 53 -14.40 9.50 9.78
C LYS A 53 -13.00 9.15 9.26
N SER A 54 -12.50 7.97 9.60
CA SER A 54 -11.15 7.51 9.27
C SER A 54 -11.18 6.24 8.41
N TRP A 55 -10.06 5.93 7.76
CA TRP A 55 -9.86 4.65 7.08
C TRP A 55 -8.78 3.85 7.79
N LEU A 56 -9.03 2.54 7.87
CA LEU A 56 -8.13 1.52 8.35
C LEU A 56 -7.69 0.66 7.17
N ILE A 57 -6.40 0.40 7.07
CA ILE A 57 -5.77 -0.31 5.96
C ILE A 57 -5.04 -1.51 6.55
N HIS A 58 -5.39 -2.71 6.10
CA HIS A 58 -4.64 -3.90 6.47
C HIS A 58 -3.24 -3.82 5.84
N PRO A 59 -2.16 -4.15 6.55
CA PRO A 59 -0.82 -4.14 5.99
C PRO A 59 -0.69 -5.07 4.77
N GLU A 60 -1.34 -6.23 4.75
CA GLU A 60 -1.36 -7.08 3.53
C GLU A 60 -1.95 -6.37 2.30
N TRP A 61 -2.99 -5.55 2.48
CA TRP A 61 -3.58 -4.77 1.38
C TRP A 61 -2.62 -3.70 0.88
N LEU A 62 -1.89 -3.08 1.81
CA LEU A 62 -0.84 -2.12 1.47
C LEU A 62 0.30 -2.80 0.69
N GLU A 63 0.76 -3.98 1.11
CA GLU A 63 1.81 -4.73 0.42
C GLU A 63 1.38 -5.14 -0.99
N LEU A 64 0.16 -5.64 -1.17
CA LEU A 64 -0.41 -5.95 -2.48
C LEU A 64 -0.50 -4.71 -3.36
N PHE A 65 -0.95 -3.59 -2.80
CA PHE A 65 -1.01 -2.31 -3.51
C PHE A 65 0.38 -1.84 -3.94
N GLU A 66 1.37 -1.87 -3.05
CA GLU A 66 2.76 -1.52 -3.35
C GLU A 66 3.34 -2.37 -4.47
N HIS A 67 3.12 -3.69 -4.42
CA HIS A 67 3.57 -4.59 -5.47
C HIS A 67 2.93 -4.24 -6.82
N ARG A 68 1.64 -3.89 -6.82
CA ARG A 68 0.86 -3.59 -8.02
C ARG A 68 1.22 -2.23 -8.66
N ILE A 69 1.52 -1.21 -7.86
CA ILE A 69 1.89 0.12 -8.36
C ILE A 69 3.36 0.25 -8.75
N ARG A 70 4.22 -0.71 -8.37
CA ARG A 70 5.64 -0.67 -8.71
C ARG A 70 5.81 -0.59 -10.23
N PRO A 71 6.51 0.43 -10.75
CA PRO A 71 6.82 0.48 -12.16
C PRO A 71 7.72 -0.72 -12.49
N VAL A 72 7.31 -1.51 -13.49
CA VAL A 72 8.17 -2.58 -14.02
C VAL A 72 9.43 -1.90 -14.54
N ARG A 73 10.54 -2.07 -13.82
CA ARG A 73 11.83 -1.64 -14.33
C ARG A 73 12.15 -2.60 -15.46
N ARG A 74 12.39 -2.04 -16.65
CA ARG A 74 12.71 -2.77 -17.89
C ARG A 74 13.94 -3.69 -17.78
N ALA A 75 14.67 -3.63 -16.67
CA ALA A 75 15.87 -4.41 -16.38
C ALA A 75 15.60 -5.86 -15.94
N ASP A 76 14.36 -6.23 -15.60
CA ASP A 76 13.97 -7.62 -15.33
C ASP A 76 13.65 -8.41 -16.61
N LEU A 77 13.83 -7.82 -17.80
CA LEU A 77 13.48 -8.43 -19.09
C LEU A 77 14.69 -9.05 -19.85
N ASP A 78 15.84 -9.20 -19.19
CA ASP A 78 17.10 -9.67 -19.80
C ASP A 78 17.63 -10.93 -19.07
N LEU A 79 16.76 -11.92 -18.92
CA LEU A 79 17.15 -13.27 -18.49
C LEU A 79 16.70 -14.28 -19.56
N GLU A 80 17.42 -14.27 -20.68
CA GLU A 80 17.41 -15.34 -21.69
C GLU A 80 18.78 -16.01 -21.75
#